data_AF-A0AAW5WPF3-F1
#
_entry.id   AF-A0AAW5WPF3-F1
#
_cell.length_a   1.000
_cell.length_b   1.000
_cell.length_c   1.000
_cell.angle_alpha   90.00
_cell.angle_beta   90.00
_cell.angle_gamma   90.00
#
_symmetry.space_group_name_H-M   'P 1'
#
loop_
_entity.id
_entity.type
_entity.pdbx_description
1 polymer ?
#
loop_
_entity_poly.entity_id
_entity_poly.type
_entity_poly.pdbx_seq_one_letter_code
_entity_poly.pdbx_strand_id
1 'polypeptide(L)'
;MKIGEKKLTGTSYKIRMISPLVVRSTDADTKKTLYYNPFDTEFHSKIMENFARKYQAYYHKVPTGRFYIEPINFSLKNKFVTKYKDYLITGWKGEFEIRGDAEVLDFLYQVGLGEKNSMGFGMFVIEE
;
A
#
# COMPACT_ATOMS: atom_id res chain seq x y z
N MET A 1 -6.74 -22.93 16.41
CA MET A 1 -7.47 -21.67 16.15
C MET A 1 -7.51 -21.48 14.64
N LYS A 2 -8.63 -21.80 13.97
CA LYS A 2 -8.76 -21.57 12.52
C LYS A 2 -9.10 -20.09 12.36
N ILE A 3 -8.11 -19.27 12.02
CA ILE A 3 -8.37 -17.91 11.55
C ILE A 3 -9.01 -18.10 10.18
N GLY A 4 -10.33 -17.98 10.10
CA GLY A 4 -11.02 -17.98 8.81
C GLY A 4 -10.48 -16.83 7.98
N GLU A 5 -10.11 -17.09 6.73
CA GLU A 5 -9.67 -16.06 5.80
C GLU A 5 -10.80 -15.04 5.63
N LYS A 6 -10.60 -13.84 6.20
CA LYS A 6 -11.54 -12.73 6.04
C LYS A 6 -11.44 -12.28 4.58
N LYS A 7 -12.45 -12.62 3.79
CA LYS A 7 -12.55 -12.24 2.38
C LYS A 7 -13.29 -10.92 2.23
N LEU A 8 -12.73 -10.01 1.45
CA LEU A 8 -13.39 -8.75 1.09
C LEU A 8 -14.31 -8.97 -0.11
N THR A 9 -15.52 -8.41 -0.05
CA THR A 9 -16.57 -8.56 -1.09
C THR A 9 -17.13 -7.22 -1.57
N GLY A 10 -16.84 -6.13 -0.87
CA GLY A 10 -17.24 -4.78 -1.21
C GLY A 10 -16.25 -4.10 -2.13
N THR A 11 -16.67 -2.95 -2.65
CA THR A 11 -15.90 -2.13 -3.60
C THR A 11 -15.33 -0.85 -2.98
N SER A 12 -15.64 -0.58 -1.71
CA SER A 12 -15.06 0.51 -0.93
C SER A 12 -14.91 0.12 0.54
N TYR A 13 -13.81 0.53 1.16
CA TYR A 13 -13.54 0.34 2.58
C TYR A 13 -12.81 1.53 3.16
N LYS A 14 -13.20 1.93 4.37
CA LYS A 14 -12.34 2.73 5.25
C LYS A 14 -11.36 1.78 5.92
N ILE A 15 -10.09 2.16 5.92
CA ILE A 15 -9.00 1.35 6.44
C ILE A 15 -8.10 2.18 7.34
N ARG A 16 -7.44 1.51 8.29
CA ARG A 16 -6.36 2.08 9.08
C ARG A 16 -5.10 1.25 8.93
N MET A 17 -4.01 1.93 8.65
CA MET A 17 -2.68 1.32 8.52
C MET A 17 -2.18 0.85 9.89
N ILE A 18 -2.04 -0.47 10.08
CA ILE A 18 -1.40 -1.08 11.27
C ILE A 18 0.12 -0.85 11.19
N SER A 19 0.66 -1.00 9.98
CA SER A 19 2.05 -0.71 9.66
C SER A 19 2.13 0.35 8.56
N PRO A 20 3.21 1.16 8.51
CA PRO A 20 3.29 2.28 7.58
C PRO A 20 3.17 1.85 6.12
N LEU A 21 2.41 2.59 5.33
CA LEU A 21 2.35 2.47 3.88
C LEU A 21 3.59 3.10 3.26
N VAL A 22 4.39 2.31 2.55
CA VAL A 22 5.59 2.77 1.85
C VAL A 22 5.31 2.78 0.36
N VAL A 23 5.46 3.92 -0.28
CA VAL A 23 5.44 4.05 -1.75
C VAL A 23 6.71 4.79 -2.14
N ARG A 24 7.49 4.24 -3.07
CA ARG A 24 8.77 4.82 -3.46
C ARG A 24 9.08 4.60 -4.92
N SER A 25 10.08 5.32 -5.40
CA SER A 25 10.78 5.02 -6.64
C SER A 25 12.28 5.11 -6.39
N THR A 26 13.06 4.37 -7.16
CA THR A 26 14.51 4.54 -7.20
C THR A 26 14.88 4.89 -8.62
N ASP A 27 15.53 6.03 -8.76
CA ASP A 27 16.10 6.47 -10.03
C ASP A 27 17.25 5.53 -10.42
N ALA A 28 17.22 5.04 -11.66
CA ALA A 28 18.15 4.02 -12.12
C ALA A 28 19.59 4.54 -12.26
N ASP A 29 19.74 5.83 -12.61
CA ASP A 29 21.01 6.45 -12.96
C ASP A 29 21.69 7.02 -11.71
N THR A 30 20.97 7.84 -10.95
CA THR A 30 21.46 8.51 -9.74
C THR A 30 21.42 7.64 -8.49
N LYS A 31 20.74 6.48 -8.55
CA LYS A 31 20.45 5.58 -7.41
C LYS A 31 19.70 6.26 -6.26
N LYS A 32 19.18 7.46 -6.45
CA LYS A 32 18.40 8.18 -5.43
C LYS A 32 17.04 7.52 -5.26
N THR A 33 16.64 7.31 -4.02
CA THR A 33 15.33 6.77 -3.68
C THR A 33 14.45 7.90 -3.14
N LEU A 34 13.29 8.08 -3.77
CA LEU A 34 12.26 9.04 -3.36
C LEU A 34 11.11 8.28 -2.71
N TYR A 35 10.65 8.75 -1.56
CA TYR A 35 9.49 8.22 -0.86
C TYR A 35 8.33 9.19 -1.00
N TYR A 36 7.20 8.69 -1.49
CA TYR A 36 6.06 9.52 -1.85
C TYR A 36 5.09 9.70 -0.67
N ASN A 37 4.62 10.92 -0.51
CA ASN A 37 3.44 11.30 0.26
C ASN A 37 2.16 10.91 -0.52
N PRO A 38 1.09 10.44 0.15
CA PRO A 38 -0.24 10.30 -0.45
C PRO A 38 -0.74 11.47 -1.31
N PHE A 39 -0.26 12.70 -1.07
CA PHE A 39 -0.59 13.89 -1.87
C PHE A 39 0.36 14.19 -3.02
N ASP A 40 1.47 13.45 -3.15
CA ASP A 40 2.36 13.62 -4.30
C ASP A 40 1.64 13.12 -5.57
N THR A 41 1.80 13.85 -6.67
CA THR A 41 1.14 13.56 -7.95
C THR A 41 1.43 12.16 -8.48
N GLU A 42 2.59 11.61 -8.15
CA GLU A 42 3.09 10.31 -8.58
C GLU A 42 2.69 9.17 -7.63
N PHE A 43 2.10 9.48 -6.47
CA PHE A 43 1.78 8.46 -5.47
C PHE A 43 0.85 7.38 -6.02
N HIS A 44 -0.25 7.80 -6.67
CA HIS A 44 -1.25 6.87 -7.20
C HIS A 44 -0.66 6.00 -8.33
N SER A 45 0.11 6.58 -9.24
CA SER A 45 0.74 5.80 -10.31
C SER A 45 1.73 4.78 -9.74
N LYS A 46 2.54 5.16 -8.76
CA LYS A 46 3.56 4.28 -8.16
C LYS A 46 2.96 3.17 -7.31
N ILE A 47 1.89 3.42 -6.57
CA ILE A 47 1.20 2.36 -5.83
C ILE A 47 0.46 1.39 -6.78
N MET A 48 -0.08 1.89 -7.89
CA MET A 48 -0.67 1.06 -8.94
C MET A 48 0.36 0.17 -9.65
N GLU A 49 1.54 0.71 -9.99
CA GLU A 49 2.65 -0.07 -10.54
C GLU A 49 3.13 -1.15 -9.55
N ASN A 50 3.15 -0.86 -8.25
CA ASN A 50 3.46 -1.84 -7.22
C ASN A 50 2.40 -2.96 -7.17
N PHE A 51 1.12 -2.60 -7.14
CA PHE A 51 0.02 -3.56 -7.19
C PHE A 51 0.12 -4.46 -8.42
N ALA A 52 0.33 -3.89 -9.60
CA ALA A 52 0.42 -4.66 -10.84
C ALA A 52 1.53 -5.70 -10.80
N ARG A 53 2.72 -5.31 -10.30
CA ARG A 53 3.85 -6.22 -10.11
C ARG A 53 3.53 -7.35 -9.13
N LYS A 54 2.88 -7.04 -8.00
CA LYS A 54 2.47 -8.06 -7.01
C LYS A 54 1.47 -9.04 -7.58
N TYR A 55 0.44 -8.52 -8.26
CA TYR A 55 -0.62 -9.33 -8.83
C TYR A 55 -0.05 -10.26 -9.91
N GLN A 56 0.80 -9.74 -10.80
CA GLN A 56 1.48 -10.55 -11.81
C GLN A 56 2.43 -11.59 -11.21
N ALA A 57 3.14 -11.27 -10.13
CA ALA A 57 4.02 -12.23 -9.48
C ALA A 57 3.25 -13.39 -8.82
N TYR A 58 2.06 -13.13 -8.28
CA TYR A 58 1.24 -14.14 -7.60
C TYR A 58 0.35 -14.95 -8.56
N TYR A 59 -0.34 -14.27 -9.49
CA TYR A 59 -1.30 -14.91 -10.41
C TYR A 59 -0.74 -15.22 -11.79
N HIS A 60 0.49 -14.77 -12.10
CA HIS A 60 1.11 -14.88 -13.43
C HIS A 60 0.30 -14.21 -14.56
N LYS A 61 -0.48 -13.17 -14.22
CA LYS A 61 -1.35 -12.43 -15.14
C LYS A 61 -1.29 -10.93 -14.87
N VAL A 62 -1.50 -10.13 -15.91
CA VAL A 62 -1.67 -8.68 -15.75
C VAL A 62 -3.05 -8.43 -15.12
N PRO A 63 -3.15 -7.61 -14.05
CA PRO A 63 -4.46 -7.28 -13.50
C PRO A 63 -5.26 -6.45 -14.48
N THR A 64 -6.53 -6.81 -14.64
CA THR A 64 -7.52 -5.98 -15.36
C THR A 64 -8.17 -4.95 -14.44
N GLY A 65 -8.28 -5.28 -13.15
CA GLY A 65 -8.88 -4.43 -12.15
C GLY A 65 -7.96 -3.31 -11.65
N ARG A 66 -8.57 -2.30 -11.03
CA ARG A 66 -7.87 -1.14 -10.46
C ARG A 66 -8.37 -0.82 -9.07
N PHE A 67 -7.57 -0.04 -8.34
CA PHE A 67 -8.00 0.54 -7.08
C PHE A 67 -7.50 1.99 -6.94
N TYR A 68 -8.14 2.68 -6.02
CA TYR A 68 -7.85 4.04 -5.61
C TYR A 68 -7.66 4.05 -4.10
N ILE A 69 -6.80 4.94 -3.63
CA ILE A 69 -6.53 5.12 -2.22
C ILE A 69 -6.41 6.61 -1.94
N GLU A 70 -7.16 7.10 -0.95
CA GLU A 70 -7.19 8.50 -0.57
C GLU A 70 -7.08 8.62 0.96
N PRO A 71 -6.24 9.51 1.50
CA PRO A 71 -6.18 9.71 2.94
C PRO A 71 -7.42 10.47 3.43
N ILE A 72 -8.01 10.07 4.57
CA ILE A 72 -9.23 10.70 5.11
C ILE A 72 -8.87 11.87 6.04
N ASN A 73 -7.96 11.65 6.99
CA ASN A 73 -7.56 12.61 8.03
C ASN A 73 -6.04 12.81 8.03
N PHE A 74 -5.49 13.28 6.91
CA PHE A 74 -4.03 13.35 6.77
C PHE A 74 -3.41 14.44 7.66
N SER A 75 -2.40 14.04 8.44
CA SER A 75 -1.51 14.96 9.13
C SER A 75 -0.05 14.58 8.88
N LEU A 76 0.86 15.55 8.92
CA LEU A 76 2.30 15.27 8.90
C LEU A 76 2.74 14.39 10.09
N LYS A 77 1.95 14.35 11.18
CA LYS A 77 2.15 13.42 12.31
C LYS A 77 2.03 11.95 11.90
N ASN A 78 1.40 11.66 10.76
CA ASN A 78 1.27 10.32 10.21
C ASN A 78 2.54 9.84 9.51
N LYS A 79 3.52 10.73 9.28
CA LYS A 79 4.81 10.37 8.72
C LYS A 79 5.57 9.47 9.69
N PHE A 80 6.01 8.34 9.20
CA PHE A 80 6.84 7.40 9.94
C PHE A 80 8.18 7.22 9.20
N VAL A 81 9.27 7.50 9.89
CA VAL A 81 10.63 7.31 9.36
C VAL A 81 11.35 6.31 10.24
N THR A 82 11.89 5.27 9.61
CA THR A 82 12.71 4.27 10.31
C THR A 82 14.00 3.99 9.54
N LYS A 83 15.02 3.53 10.26
CA LYS A 83 16.30 3.12 9.67
C LYS A 83 16.34 1.60 9.57
N TYR A 84 16.57 1.09 8.37
CA TYR A 84 16.82 -0.33 8.13
C TYR A 84 18.23 -0.49 7.55
N LYS A 85 19.13 -1.08 8.34
CA LYS A 85 20.58 -1.09 8.05
C LYS A 85 21.06 0.33 7.78
N ASP A 86 21.58 0.62 6.59
CA ASP A 86 22.12 1.93 6.23
C ASP A 86 21.14 2.83 5.48
N TYR A 87 19.88 2.40 5.32
CA TYR A 87 18.87 3.13 4.55
C TYR A 87 17.75 3.64 5.44
N LEU A 88 17.31 4.87 5.16
CA LEU A 88 16.08 5.42 5.73
C LEU A 88 14.89 4.99 4.87
N ILE A 89 13.84 4.53 5.54
CA ILE A 89 12.54 4.18 4.96
C ILE A 89 11.52 5.17 5.51
N THR A 90 10.85 5.89 4.62
CA THR A 90 9.73 6.76 4.97
C THR A 90 8.44 6.09 4.51
N GLY A 91 7.45 6.04 5.39
CA GLY A 91 6.11 5.58 5.09
C GLY A 91 5.06 6.37 5.87
N TRP A 92 3.80 6.06 5.62
CA TRP A 92 2.67 6.83 6.14
C TRP A 92 1.70 5.92 6.89
N LYS A 93 1.40 6.27 8.14
CA LYS A 93 0.31 5.64 8.89
C LYS A 93 -0.99 6.42 8.68
N GLY A 94 -2.06 6.02 9.36
CA GLY A 94 -3.33 6.75 9.36
C GLY A 94 -4.45 6.03 8.68
N GLU A 95 -5.50 6.80 8.44
CA GLU A 95 -6.76 6.35 7.87
C GLU A 95 -6.83 6.72 6.39
N PHE A 96 -7.26 5.73 5.60
CA PHE A 96 -7.42 5.86 4.16
C PHE A 96 -8.78 5.29 3.76
N GLU A 97 -9.33 5.78 2.67
CA GLU A 97 -10.39 5.10 1.95
C GLU A 97 -9.79 4.41 0.74
N ILE A 98 -10.10 3.12 0.56
CA ILE A 98 -9.73 2.35 -0.64
C ILE A 98 -10.99 2.02 -1.42
N ARG A 99 -10.94 2.19 -2.74
CA ARG A 99 -12.05 1.89 -3.66
C ARG A 99 -11.55 1.11 -4.87
N GLY A 100 -12.30 0.15 -5.37
CA GLY A 100 -11.89 -0.65 -6.53
C GLY A 100 -12.64 -1.95 -6.66
N ASP A 101 -12.15 -2.81 -7.53
CA ASP A 101 -12.72 -4.14 -7.75
C ASP A 101 -12.54 -5.01 -6.49
N ALA A 102 -13.61 -5.70 -6.07
CA ALA A 102 -13.59 -6.48 -4.81
C ALA A 102 -12.44 -7.49 -4.76
N GLU A 103 -12.14 -8.17 -5.88
CA GLU A 103 -11.02 -9.12 -5.98
C GLU A 103 -9.65 -8.44 -5.81
N VAL A 104 -9.51 -7.20 -6.30
CA VAL A 104 -8.29 -6.41 -6.13
C VAL A 104 -8.13 -6.00 -4.68
N LEU A 105 -9.20 -5.52 -4.04
CA LEU A 105 -9.17 -5.11 -2.64
C LEU A 105 -8.90 -6.30 -1.72
N ASP A 106 -9.51 -7.46 -1.99
CA ASP A 106 -9.26 -8.71 -1.27
C ASP A 106 -7.80 -9.17 -1.39
N PHE A 107 -7.25 -9.15 -2.61
CA PHE A 107 -5.84 -9.45 -2.83
C PHE A 107 -4.93 -8.51 -2.03
N LEU A 108 -5.17 -7.20 -2.09
CA LEU A 108 -4.38 -6.20 -1.37
C LEU A 108 -4.51 -6.33 0.15
N TYR A 109 -5.66 -6.76 0.65
CA TYR A 109 -5.86 -7.07 2.07
C TYR A 109 -4.96 -8.21 2.54
N GLN A 110 -4.78 -9.24 1.72
CA GLN A 110 -3.95 -10.40 2.05
C GLN A 110 -2.45 -10.11 1.92
N VAL A 111 -2.03 -9.38 0.89
CA VAL A 111 -0.59 -9.15 0.60
C VAL A 111 -0.03 -7.83 1.16
N GLY A 112 -0.91 -6.92 1.57
CA GLY A 112 -0.58 -5.57 2.01
C GLY A 112 -0.41 -4.55 0.87
N LEU A 113 -0.56 -3.28 1.21
CA LEU A 113 -0.41 -2.14 0.31
C LEU A 113 1.06 -1.72 0.15
N GLY A 114 1.41 -1.12 -0.99
CA GLY A 114 2.73 -0.51 -1.22
C GLY A 114 3.92 -1.47 -1.16
N GLU A 115 5.07 -1.01 -0.70
CA GLU A 115 6.33 -1.76 -0.73
C GLU A 115 6.77 -2.27 0.64
N LYS A 116 7.81 -3.12 0.63
CA LYS A 116 8.48 -3.65 1.82
C LYS A 116 7.55 -4.49 2.72
N ASN A 117 6.54 -5.14 2.16
CA ASN A 117 5.57 -5.94 2.93
C ASN A 117 6.22 -7.07 3.73
N SER A 118 7.20 -7.76 3.15
CA SER A 118 7.98 -8.80 3.87
C SER A 118 8.85 -8.27 5.02
N MET A 119 9.03 -6.95 5.11
CA MET A 119 9.72 -6.28 6.23
C MET A 119 8.72 -5.66 7.23
N GLY A 120 7.43 -5.98 7.14
CA GLY A 120 6.41 -5.52 8.09
C GLY A 120 5.81 -4.15 7.78
N PHE A 121 5.66 -3.80 6.50
CA PHE A 121 5.02 -2.56 6.03
C PHE A 121 3.74 -2.83 5.24
N GLY A 122 2.85 -1.83 5.16
CA GLY A 122 1.68 -1.86 4.29
C GLY A 122 0.48 -2.69 4.74
N MET A 123 0.54 -3.32 5.91
CA MET A 123 -0.60 -4.03 6.51
C MET A 123 -1.63 -3.04 7.10
N PHE A 124 -2.91 -3.30 6.85
CA PHE A 124 -4.03 -2.48 7.31
C PHE A 124 -5.18 -3.33 7.86
N VAL A 125 -6.04 -2.70 8.65
CA VAL A 125 -7.36 -3.23 9.04
C VAL A 125 -8.46 -2.41 8.40
N ILE A 126 -9.63 -3.02 8.26
CA ILE A 126 -10.87 -2.32 7.92
C ILE A 126 -11.40 -1.66 9.18
N GLU A 127 -11.80 -0.40 9.07
CA GLU A 127 -12.55 0.32 10.10
C GLU A 127 -14.05 0.10 9.86
N GLU A 128 -14.78 -0.25 10.92
CA GLU A 128 -16.24 -0.45 10.89
C GLU A 128 -17.02 0.88 10.89
#